data_AF-A0A7N2MZ17-F1
#
_entry.id   AF-A0A7N2MZ17-F1
#
_cell.length_a   1.000
_cell.length_b   1.000
_cell.length_c   1.000
_cell.angle_alpha   90.00
_cell.angle_beta   90.00
_cell.angle_gamma   90.00
#
_symmetry.space_group_name_H-M   'P 1'
#
loop_
_entity.id
_entity.type
_entity.pdbx_description
1 polymer ?
#
loop_
_entity_poly.entity_id
_entity_poly.type
_entity_poly.pdbx_seq_one_letter_code
_entity_poly.pdbx_strand_id
1 'polypeptide(L)'
;MPDCYDPLDPNGNITVTFDIHDWTNDGYLAKVTIQNYYQYRHVDQPGWKVGWSWTNTEVIWSMSGAFATQQGNCTTFKFQTPHCCKKDPVIVSLMPEALPQNRSEDCCRGGLLSPWAIDPSNSLSSFEMKVGNLAGNFPAYKPQNLTLMAPRPGYTCGPVLDTDPTVTSDIGGRRQNQRRLSVYLVEIYYCSFCLTMVYYLSKSSGKVSRNRLAETRMLNQHIPV
;
A
#
# COMPACT_ATOMS: atom_id res chain seq x y z
N MET A 1 20.89 -0.85 2.36
CA MET A 1 20.70 0.55 1.94
C MET A 1 20.82 1.44 3.17
N PRO A 2 21.99 2.03 3.43
CA PRO A 2 22.24 2.81 4.66
C PRO A 2 21.59 4.20 4.69
N ASP A 3 21.00 4.67 3.58
CA ASP A 3 20.50 6.06 3.48
C ASP A 3 19.01 6.24 3.85
N CYS A 4 18.31 5.15 4.18
CA CYS A 4 16.90 5.16 4.60
C CYS A 4 16.79 4.85 6.10
N TYR A 5 17.17 5.82 6.93
CA TYR A 5 17.22 5.69 8.39
C TYR A 5 16.49 6.86 9.06
N ASP A 6 15.52 6.56 9.93
CA ASP A 6 14.87 7.55 10.79
C ASP A 6 15.47 7.45 12.20
N PRO A 7 16.31 8.41 12.64
CA PRO A 7 16.93 8.34 13.98
C PRO A 7 15.91 8.41 15.13
N LEU A 8 14.71 8.93 14.88
CA LEU A 8 13.63 8.96 15.87
C LEU A 8 12.85 7.65 15.93
N ASP A 9 12.93 6.84 14.88
CA ASP A 9 12.27 5.53 14.81
C ASP A 9 13.09 4.52 13.98
N PRO A 10 14.23 4.03 14.53
CA PRO A 10 15.22 3.25 13.78
C PRO A 10 14.69 1.92 13.23
N ASN A 11 13.64 1.38 13.86
CA ASN A 11 13.03 0.10 13.53
C ASN A 11 11.66 0.27 12.88
N GLY A 12 11.21 1.51 12.67
CA GLY A 12 9.92 1.81 12.08
C GLY A 12 9.92 1.57 10.57
N ASN A 13 8.91 0.86 10.09
CA ASN A 13 8.64 0.68 8.67
C ASN A 13 7.14 0.64 8.40
N ILE A 14 6.77 0.70 7.14
CA ILE A 14 5.44 0.32 6.66
C ILE A 14 5.62 -0.97 5.86
N THR A 15 4.81 -1.98 6.09
CA THR A 15 4.80 -3.17 5.24
C THR A 15 3.59 -3.19 4.33
N VAL A 16 3.77 -3.70 3.11
CA VAL A 16 2.69 -4.04 2.20
C VAL A 16 2.79 -5.53 1.89
N THR A 17 1.77 -6.27 2.29
CA THR A 17 1.73 -7.73 2.18
C THR A 17 0.62 -8.15 1.24
N PHE A 18 0.97 -8.89 0.20
CA PHE A 18 0.02 -9.56 -0.71
C PHE A 18 -0.11 -11.01 -0.27
N ASP A 19 -1.28 -11.34 0.25
CA ASP A 19 -1.62 -12.68 0.72
C ASP A 19 -2.55 -13.35 -0.30
N ILE A 20 -2.01 -14.24 -1.13
CA ILE A 20 -2.77 -14.99 -2.12
C ILE A 20 -3.29 -16.25 -1.43
N HIS A 21 -4.61 -16.32 -1.26
CA HIS A 21 -5.22 -17.38 -0.45
C HIS A 21 -6.03 -18.39 -1.26
N ASP A 22 -6.60 -18.01 -2.41
CA ASP A 22 -7.40 -18.93 -3.23
C ASP A 22 -7.13 -18.77 -4.73
N TRP A 23 -7.09 -19.90 -5.45
CA TRP A 23 -7.08 -19.91 -6.91
C TRP A 23 -8.51 -19.82 -7.47
N THR A 24 -8.64 -19.18 -8.62
CA THR A 24 -9.86 -19.16 -9.42
C THR A 24 -9.54 -19.68 -10.81
N ASN A 25 -10.57 -19.95 -11.62
CA ASN A 25 -10.39 -20.53 -12.97
C ASN A 25 -9.48 -19.69 -13.90
N ASP A 26 -9.38 -18.37 -13.66
CA ASP A 26 -8.67 -17.42 -14.51
C ASP A 26 -7.64 -16.58 -13.73
N GLY A 27 -7.36 -16.93 -12.47
CA GLY A 27 -6.43 -16.18 -11.63
C GLY A 27 -6.54 -16.51 -10.15
N TYR A 28 -6.55 -15.51 -9.27
CA TYR A 28 -6.52 -15.74 -7.82
C TYR A 28 -7.23 -14.66 -7.01
N LEU A 29 -7.51 -14.96 -5.75
CA LEU A 29 -7.95 -14.01 -4.74
C LEU A 29 -6.76 -13.63 -3.86
N ALA A 30 -6.63 -12.34 -3.57
CA ALA A 30 -5.58 -11.81 -2.71
C ALA A 30 -6.12 -10.79 -1.72
N LYS A 31 -5.65 -10.88 -0.48
CA LYS A 31 -5.79 -9.84 0.54
C LYS A 31 -4.50 -9.01 0.56
N VAL A 32 -4.62 -7.71 0.37
CA VAL A 32 -3.49 -6.79 0.48
C VAL A 32 -3.60 -6.06 1.81
N THR A 33 -2.55 -6.13 2.61
CA THR A 33 -2.49 -5.50 3.94
C THR A 33 -1.38 -4.47 3.95
N ILE A 34 -1.69 -3.28 4.43
CA ILE A 34 -0.76 -2.19 4.65
C ILE A 34 -0.70 -1.94 6.15
N GLN A 35 0.48 -2.14 6.74
CA GLN A 35 0.67 -2.07 8.18
C GLN A 35 1.73 -1.04 8.50
N ASN A 36 1.38 -0.09 9.36
CA ASN A 36 2.31 0.91 9.86
C ASN A 36 2.92 0.44 11.18
N TYR A 37 4.23 0.20 11.20
CA TYR A 37 4.99 -0.15 12.40
C TYR A 37 5.77 1.03 12.98
N TYR A 38 5.67 2.22 12.38
CA TYR A 38 6.23 3.42 12.99
C TYR A 38 5.56 3.72 14.34
N GLN A 39 6.35 4.08 15.33
CA GLN A 39 5.94 4.44 16.69
C GLN A 39 5.30 5.84 16.73
N TYR A 40 5.78 6.77 15.90
CA TYR A 40 5.35 8.18 15.95
C TYR A 40 4.87 8.75 14.61
N ARG A 41 5.18 8.08 13.50
CA ARG A 41 4.81 8.52 12.15
C ARG A 41 3.49 7.90 11.74
N HIS A 42 2.61 8.74 11.21
CA HIS A 42 1.30 8.36 10.69
C HIS A 42 1.16 8.76 9.23
N VAL A 43 0.20 8.17 8.56
CA VAL A 43 -0.25 8.57 7.23
C VAL A 43 -1.51 9.41 7.38
N ASP A 44 -1.40 10.71 7.08
CA ASP A 44 -2.49 11.69 7.11
C ASP A 44 -3.30 11.71 5.81
N GLN A 45 -4.30 12.58 5.76
CA GLN A 45 -5.00 12.92 4.51
C GLN A 45 -4.01 13.48 3.46
N PRO A 46 -4.14 13.14 2.16
CA PRO A 46 -5.24 12.40 1.53
C PRO A 46 -5.15 10.86 1.61
N GLY A 47 -4.32 10.32 2.52
CA GLY A 47 -4.14 8.90 2.73
C GLY A 47 -3.03 8.28 1.90
N TRP A 48 -2.77 7.00 2.13
CA TRP A 48 -1.85 6.22 1.31
C TRP A 48 -2.41 5.98 -0.09
N LYS A 49 -1.50 5.86 -1.06
CA LYS A 49 -1.75 5.30 -2.39
C LYS A 49 -0.70 4.24 -2.65
N VAL A 50 -1.15 3.04 -2.98
CA VAL A 50 -0.25 1.92 -3.31
C VAL A 50 -0.37 1.64 -4.80
N GLY A 51 0.76 1.60 -5.49
CA GLY A 51 0.82 1.21 -6.89
C GLY A 51 1.82 0.09 -7.10
N TRP A 52 1.61 -0.73 -8.11
CA TRP A 52 2.55 -1.76 -8.54
C TRP A 52 2.42 -1.99 -10.03
N SER A 53 3.29 -2.82 -10.59
CA SER A 53 3.23 -3.26 -11.98
C SER A 53 2.97 -4.75 -12.06
N TRP A 54 2.01 -5.13 -12.89
CA TRP A 54 1.79 -6.52 -13.29
C TRP A 54 2.91 -7.01 -14.19
N THR A 55 3.24 -8.30 -14.10
CA THR A 55 4.34 -8.86 -14.91
C THR A 55 3.86 -9.16 -16.33
N ASN A 56 2.65 -9.70 -16.46
CA ASN A 56 2.04 -10.15 -17.70
C ASN A 56 0.83 -9.26 -18.08
N THR A 57 -0.34 -9.89 -18.24
CA THR A 57 -1.61 -9.34 -18.71
C THR A 57 -2.67 -9.33 -17.62
N GLU A 58 -2.27 -9.40 -16.35
CA GLU A 58 -3.16 -9.45 -15.20
C GLU A 58 -4.12 -8.26 -15.19
N VAL A 59 -5.36 -8.52 -14.80
CA VAL A 59 -6.39 -7.50 -14.59
C VAL A 59 -7.04 -7.68 -13.23
N ILE A 60 -7.57 -6.59 -12.68
CA ILE A 60 -8.36 -6.63 -11.45
C ILE A 60 -9.83 -6.75 -11.85
N TRP A 61 -10.45 -7.89 -11.54
CA TRP A 61 -11.87 -8.14 -11.80
C TRP A 61 -12.76 -7.38 -10.82
N SER A 62 -12.42 -7.40 -9.54
CA SER A 62 -13.19 -6.75 -8.47
C SER A 62 -12.32 -6.44 -7.27
N MET A 63 -12.76 -5.47 -6.45
CA MET A 63 -12.11 -5.09 -5.19
C MET A 63 -13.14 -4.79 -4.10
N SER A 64 -12.75 -5.00 -2.85
CA SER A 64 -13.46 -4.54 -1.65
C SER A 64 -12.45 -3.90 -0.69
N GLY A 65 -12.86 -2.87 0.05
CA GLY A 65 -12.01 -2.11 0.98
C GLY A 65 -11.17 -0.99 0.35
N ALA A 66 -10.91 -1.08 -0.95
CA ALA A 66 -10.16 -0.10 -1.75
C ALA A 66 -10.64 -0.10 -3.20
N PHE A 67 -10.16 0.87 -3.99
CA PHE A 67 -10.46 0.95 -5.41
C PHE A 67 -9.26 1.45 -6.23
N ALA A 68 -9.24 1.11 -7.51
CA ALA A 68 -8.27 1.62 -8.46
C ALA A 68 -8.70 3.01 -8.90
N THR A 69 -7.77 3.95 -8.88
CA THR A 69 -8.01 5.35 -9.28
C THR A 69 -8.32 5.52 -10.77
N GLN A 70 -7.93 4.54 -11.58
CA GLN A 70 -8.15 4.53 -13.03
C GLN A 70 -8.48 3.12 -13.48
N GLN A 71 -9.42 2.99 -14.41
CA GLN A 71 -9.79 1.71 -15.00
C GLN A 71 -8.82 1.27 -16.13
N GLY A 72 -8.31 2.22 -16.93
CA GLY A 72 -7.45 1.91 -18.07
C GLY A 72 -8.21 1.45 -19.32
N ASN A 73 -7.49 0.90 -20.29
CA ASN A 73 -8.07 0.42 -21.55
C ASN A 73 -8.51 -1.04 -21.44
N CYS A 74 -9.80 -1.25 -21.21
CA CYS A 74 -10.42 -2.58 -21.08
C CYS A 74 -11.12 -3.07 -22.37
N THR A 75 -10.85 -2.50 -23.55
CA THR A 75 -11.62 -2.79 -24.78
C THR A 75 -11.53 -4.24 -25.26
N THR A 76 -10.52 -4.98 -24.80
CA THR A 76 -10.37 -6.42 -25.07
C THR A 76 -11.47 -7.26 -24.41
N PHE A 77 -12.11 -6.76 -23.36
CA PHE A 77 -13.13 -7.47 -22.59
C PHE A 77 -14.54 -7.03 -23.01
N LYS A 78 -15.19 -7.83 -23.88
CA LYS A 78 -16.47 -7.46 -24.51
C LYS A 78 -17.72 -7.77 -23.69
N PHE A 79 -17.68 -8.76 -22.80
CA PHE A 79 -18.86 -9.25 -22.07
C PHE A 79 -18.91 -8.76 -20.61
N GLN A 80 -17.76 -8.73 -19.96
CA GLN A 80 -17.63 -8.26 -18.59
C GLN A 80 -16.41 -7.38 -18.50
N THR A 81 -16.59 -6.12 -18.08
CA THR A 81 -15.50 -5.17 -17.95
C THR A 81 -14.83 -5.34 -16.58
N PRO A 82 -13.51 -5.57 -16.51
CA PRO A 82 -12.80 -5.58 -15.23
C PRO A 82 -12.84 -4.23 -14.53
N HIS A 83 -12.66 -4.25 -13.21
CA HIS A 83 -12.49 -3.04 -12.40
C HIS A 83 -11.26 -2.22 -12.82
N CYS A 84 -10.16 -2.87 -13.19
CA CYS A 84 -8.97 -2.20 -13.71
C CYS A 84 -8.18 -3.11 -14.66
N CYS A 85 -7.85 -2.58 -15.85
CA CYS A 85 -7.01 -3.23 -16.87
C CYS A 85 -5.66 -2.52 -17.05
N LYS A 86 -5.32 -1.55 -16.21
CA LYS A 86 -3.99 -0.94 -16.24
C LYS A 86 -2.93 -1.95 -15.81
N LYS A 87 -1.80 -1.95 -16.51
CA LYS A 87 -0.61 -2.72 -16.13
C LYS A 87 0.02 -2.19 -14.85
N ASP A 88 -0.18 -0.91 -14.56
CA ASP A 88 0.33 -0.16 -13.41
C ASP A 88 -0.83 0.42 -12.56
N PRO A 89 -1.64 -0.41 -11.88
CA PRO A 89 -2.75 0.09 -11.07
C PRO A 89 -2.24 0.95 -9.91
N VAL A 90 -2.99 2.01 -9.60
CA VAL A 90 -2.81 2.81 -8.38
C VAL A 90 -4.08 2.71 -7.56
N ILE A 91 -3.95 2.14 -6.36
CA ILE A 91 -5.02 1.81 -5.44
C ILE A 91 -5.07 2.80 -4.28
N VAL A 92 -6.29 3.17 -3.90
CA VAL A 92 -6.57 4.01 -2.73
C VAL A 92 -7.67 3.40 -1.88
N SER A 93 -7.60 3.63 -0.58
CA SER A 93 -8.62 3.16 0.36
C SER A 93 -9.98 3.81 0.09
N LEU A 94 -11.05 3.08 0.39
CA LEU A 94 -12.39 3.65 0.44
C LEU A 94 -12.52 4.64 1.62
N MET A 95 -13.51 5.53 1.53
CA MET A 95 -13.86 6.43 2.64
C MET A 95 -14.76 5.71 3.67
N PRO A 96 -14.85 6.21 4.91
CA PRO A 96 -15.67 5.60 5.97
C PRO A 96 -17.16 5.47 5.64
N GLU A 97 -17.67 6.22 4.66
CA GLU A 97 -19.06 6.23 4.22
C GLU A 97 -19.37 5.12 3.19
N ALA A 98 -18.37 4.32 2.79
CA ALA A 98 -18.56 3.25 1.82
C ALA A 98 -19.66 2.26 2.22
N LEU A 99 -20.44 1.76 1.25
CA LEU A 99 -21.50 0.79 1.50
C LEU A 99 -20.94 -0.51 2.10
N PRO A 100 -21.67 -1.18 3.03
CA PRO A 100 -21.18 -2.39 3.71
C PRO A 100 -20.70 -3.50 2.76
N GLN A 101 -21.35 -3.67 1.61
CA GLN A 101 -21.02 -4.69 0.61
C GLN A 101 -19.64 -4.49 -0.02
N ASN A 102 -19.11 -3.26 -0.01
CA ASN A 102 -17.82 -2.91 -0.59
C ASN A 102 -16.73 -2.84 0.47
N ARG A 103 -17.03 -3.14 1.74
CA ARG A 103 -16.05 -3.11 2.83
C ARG A 103 -15.37 -4.47 2.97
N SER A 104 -14.12 -4.43 3.38
CA SER A 104 -13.36 -5.58 3.87
C SER A 104 -12.98 -5.35 5.34
N GLU A 105 -12.35 -6.35 5.95
CA GLU A 105 -11.77 -6.18 7.29
C GLU A 105 -10.74 -5.06 7.31
N ASP A 106 -10.70 -4.30 8.40
CA ASP A 106 -9.72 -3.23 8.65
C ASP A 106 -9.55 -2.25 7.47
N CYS A 107 -10.63 -1.94 6.74
CA CYS A 107 -10.58 -1.08 5.56
C CYS A 107 -11.12 0.33 5.81
N CYS A 108 -11.15 1.10 4.73
CA CYS A 108 -12.14 2.16 4.54
C CYS A 108 -11.97 3.37 5.46
N ARG A 109 -10.72 3.72 5.78
CA ARG A 109 -10.37 4.88 6.61
C ARG A 109 -9.82 6.04 5.78
N GLY A 110 -10.14 6.08 4.48
CA GLY A 110 -9.61 7.09 3.57
C GLY A 110 -8.09 7.08 3.43
N GLY A 111 -7.45 5.94 3.72
CA GLY A 111 -6.02 5.75 3.61
C GLY A 111 -5.22 6.28 4.81
N LEU A 112 -5.89 6.62 5.91
CA LEU A 112 -5.24 6.99 7.16
C LEU A 112 -4.61 5.76 7.83
N LEU A 113 -3.41 5.92 8.39
CA LEU A 113 -2.75 4.92 9.22
C LEU A 113 -2.13 5.59 10.44
N SER A 114 -2.61 5.24 11.62
CA SER A 114 -2.04 5.70 12.88
C SER A 114 -0.67 5.07 13.14
N PRO A 115 0.17 5.68 13.99
CA PRO A 115 1.40 5.04 14.44
C PRO A 115 1.07 3.86 15.35
N TRP A 116 1.84 2.77 15.24
CA TRP A 116 1.62 1.55 16.01
C TRP A 116 1.59 1.78 17.51
N ALA A 117 2.52 2.58 18.04
CA ALA A 117 2.63 2.82 19.49
C ALA A 117 1.44 3.59 20.07
N ILE A 118 0.76 4.39 19.25
CA ILE A 118 -0.31 5.29 19.69
C ILE A 118 -1.66 4.61 19.54
N ASP A 119 -1.92 4.04 18.37
CA ASP A 119 -3.18 3.38 18.07
C ASP A 119 -2.96 2.17 17.13
N PRO A 120 -2.61 1.01 17.70
CA PRO A 120 -2.40 -0.22 16.94
C PRO A 120 -3.62 -0.61 16.10
N SER A 121 -4.85 -0.35 16.59
CA SER A 121 -6.08 -0.74 15.91
C SER A 121 -6.32 0.04 14.60
N ASN A 122 -5.82 1.27 14.53
CA ASN A 122 -5.89 2.14 13.36
C ASN A 122 -4.57 2.21 12.57
N SER A 123 -3.58 1.38 12.92
CA SER A 123 -2.28 1.31 12.23
C SER A 123 -2.27 0.37 11.02
N LEU A 124 -3.35 -0.37 10.81
CA LEU A 124 -3.53 -1.32 9.71
C LEU A 124 -4.62 -0.85 8.76
N SER A 125 -4.42 -1.10 7.46
CA SER A 125 -5.47 -1.06 6.46
C SER A 125 -5.40 -2.27 5.54
N SER A 126 -6.52 -2.91 5.24
CA SER A 126 -6.55 -4.02 4.28
C SER A 126 -7.65 -3.89 3.24
N PHE A 127 -7.46 -4.56 2.11
CA PHE A 127 -8.42 -4.67 1.02
C PHE A 127 -8.28 -6.02 0.32
N GLU A 128 -9.35 -6.48 -0.31
CA GLU A 128 -9.34 -7.70 -1.10
C GLU A 128 -9.47 -7.39 -2.58
N MET A 129 -8.87 -8.24 -3.41
CA MET A 129 -8.98 -8.17 -4.85
C MET A 129 -9.07 -9.54 -5.49
N LYS A 130 -9.85 -9.61 -6.57
CA LYS A 130 -9.85 -10.75 -7.50
C LYS A 130 -9.02 -10.38 -8.72
N VAL A 131 -7.92 -11.07 -8.91
CA VAL A 131 -7.02 -10.90 -10.06
C VAL A 131 -7.31 -12.01 -11.08
N GLY A 132 -7.27 -11.68 -12.37
CA GLY A 132 -7.43 -12.66 -13.44
C GLY A 132 -6.72 -12.32 -14.73
N ASN A 133 -7.18 -12.91 -15.83
CA ASN A 133 -6.54 -12.90 -17.15
C ASN A 133 -5.13 -13.53 -17.13
N LEU A 134 -5.01 -14.64 -16.40
CA LEU A 134 -3.79 -15.41 -16.26
C LEU A 134 -3.96 -16.72 -17.06
N ALA A 135 -3.09 -16.95 -18.05
CA ALA A 135 -3.20 -18.03 -19.02
C ALA A 135 -2.82 -19.43 -18.47
N GLY A 136 -3.48 -19.90 -17.40
CA GLY A 136 -3.50 -21.29 -16.93
C GLY A 136 -2.22 -21.83 -16.25
N ASN A 137 -1.05 -21.24 -16.50
CA ASN A 137 0.19 -21.60 -15.80
C ASN A 137 0.44 -20.61 -14.65
N PHE A 138 0.00 -20.97 -13.43
CA PHE A 138 0.04 -20.07 -12.27
C PHE A 138 1.12 -20.46 -11.22
N PRO A 139 2.41 -20.10 -11.39
CA PRO A 139 3.10 -19.56 -10.24
C PRO A 139 2.40 -18.25 -9.89
N ALA A 140 2.12 -18.01 -8.61
CA ALA A 140 1.66 -16.70 -8.18
C ALA A 140 2.66 -15.64 -8.67
N TYR A 141 2.21 -14.73 -9.54
CA TYR A 141 3.09 -13.71 -10.08
C TYR A 141 3.24 -12.60 -9.05
N LYS A 142 4.45 -12.51 -8.52
CA LYS A 142 4.88 -11.49 -7.59
C LYS A 142 4.69 -10.09 -8.20
N PRO A 143 4.07 -9.14 -7.49
CA PRO A 143 3.96 -7.76 -7.95
C PRO A 143 5.36 -7.14 -8.08
N GLN A 144 5.59 -6.38 -9.14
CA GLN A 144 6.86 -5.70 -9.39
C GLN A 144 6.71 -4.19 -9.18
N ASN A 145 7.83 -3.51 -8.91
CA ASN A 145 7.89 -2.05 -8.80
C ASN A 145 6.82 -1.48 -7.86
N LEU A 146 6.69 -2.07 -6.66
CA LEU A 146 5.75 -1.56 -5.68
C LEU A 146 6.14 -0.14 -5.26
N THR A 147 5.15 0.72 -5.17
CA THR A 147 5.27 2.11 -4.75
C THR A 147 4.24 2.39 -3.66
N LEU A 148 4.67 3.12 -2.62
CA LEU A 148 3.79 3.70 -1.63
C LEU A 148 3.97 5.22 -1.68
N MET A 149 2.87 5.91 -1.97
CA MET A 149 2.79 7.35 -1.87
C MET A 149 1.96 7.70 -0.63
N ALA A 150 2.50 8.59 0.19
CA ALA A 150 1.82 9.17 1.34
C ALA A 150 1.94 10.70 1.25
N PRO A 151 1.15 11.47 2.03
CA PRO A 151 1.14 12.93 1.94
C PRO A 151 2.52 13.54 2.19
N ARG A 152 3.31 12.91 3.05
CA ARG A 152 4.70 13.28 3.32
C ARG A 152 5.62 12.48 2.38
N PRO A 153 6.51 13.15 1.60
CA PRO A 153 7.47 12.45 0.76
C PRO A 153 8.54 11.74 1.60
N GLY A 154 9.31 10.87 0.94
CA GLY A 154 10.47 10.21 1.55
C GLY A 154 10.26 8.74 1.88
N TYR A 155 9.23 8.08 1.36
CA TYR A 155 9.14 6.63 1.48
C TYR A 155 9.89 5.95 0.33
N THR A 156 10.74 4.98 0.66
CA THR A 156 11.48 4.16 -0.29
C THR A 156 11.12 2.69 -0.06
N CYS A 157 10.75 1.99 -1.13
CA CYS A 157 10.38 0.59 -1.05
C CYS A 157 11.63 -0.31 -1.09
N GLY A 158 11.66 -1.32 -0.24
CA GLY A 158 12.63 -2.39 -0.25
C GLY A 158 12.34 -3.44 -1.34
N PRO A 159 13.19 -4.48 -1.44
CA PRO A 159 12.89 -5.60 -2.33
C PRO A 159 11.63 -6.31 -1.85
N VAL A 160 10.86 -6.82 -2.79
CA VAL A 160 9.72 -7.68 -2.45
C VAL A 160 10.28 -9.05 -2.03
N LEU A 161 9.90 -9.51 -0.83
CA LEU A 161 10.28 -10.77 -0.22
C LEU A 161 9.20 -11.82 -0.47
N ASP A 162 9.62 -13.04 -0.81
CA ASP A 162 8.74 -14.21 -0.88
C ASP A 162 8.81 -14.91 0.48
N THR A 163 7.67 -15.08 1.13
CA THR A 163 7.57 -15.59 2.50
C THR A 163 6.72 -16.84 2.54
N ASP A 164 7.06 -17.75 3.44
CA ASP A 164 6.36 -19.02 3.54
C ASP A 164 4.87 -18.81 3.86
N PRO A 165 3.96 -19.46 3.11
CA PRO A 165 2.54 -19.35 3.36
C PRO A 165 2.18 -19.81 4.78
N THR A 166 1.34 -19.02 5.46
CA THR A 166 0.92 -19.36 6.82
C THR A 166 -0.01 -20.57 6.82
N VAL A 167 0.34 -21.62 7.57
CA VAL A 167 -0.51 -22.79 7.78
C VAL A 167 -1.59 -22.44 8.80
N THR A 168 -2.85 -22.39 8.37
CA THR A 168 -3.98 -22.21 9.27
C THR A 168 -4.54 -23.56 9.72
N SER A 169 -4.77 -23.71 11.02
CA SER A 169 -5.44 -24.88 11.57
C SER A 169 -6.96 -24.72 11.48
N ASP A 170 -7.63 -25.75 10.96
CA ASP A 170 -9.08 -25.86 10.88
C ASP A 170 -9.57 -27.05 11.73
N ILE A 171 -10.82 -27.00 12.16
CA ILE A 171 -11.51 -28.02 12.98
C ILE A 171 -10.69 -28.38 14.25
N GLY A 172 -10.68 -27.47 15.23
CA GLY A 172 -10.12 -27.72 16.57
C GLY A 172 -8.64 -28.11 16.56
N GLY A 173 -7.86 -27.67 15.57
CA GLY A 173 -6.42 -27.97 15.46
C GLY A 173 -6.08 -29.29 14.78
N ARG A 174 -7.06 -30.09 14.35
CA ARG A 174 -6.81 -31.45 13.83
C ARG A 174 -6.62 -31.52 12.32
N ARG A 175 -7.10 -30.52 11.58
CA ARG A 175 -6.88 -30.42 10.14
C ARG A 175 -5.97 -29.22 9.87
N GLN A 176 -4.80 -29.47 9.29
CA GLN A 176 -3.99 -28.40 8.74
C GLN A 176 -4.50 -28.13 7.33
N ASN A 177 -5.08 -26.95 7.11
CA ASN A 177 -5.42 -26.48 5.77
C ASN A 177 -4.41 -25.38 5.44
N GLN A 178 -3.55 -25.65 4.46
CA GLN A 178 -2.70 -24.62 3.87
C GLN A 178 -3.61 -23.71 3.04
N ARG A 179 -4.14 -22.67 3.69
CA ARG A 179 -5.11 -21.73 3.12
C ARG A 179 -4.42 -20.54 2.45
N ARG A 180 -3.10 -20.40 2.61
CA ARG A 180 -2.29 -19.39 1.93
C ARG A 180 -1.42 -20.09 0.90
N LEU A 181 -1.46 -19.62 -0.33
CA LEU A 181 -0.72 -20.19 -1.45
C LEU A 181 0.64 -19.52 -1.59
N SER A 182 0.68 -18.19 -1.50
CA SER A 182 1.91 -17.40 -1.59
C SER A 182 1.73 -16.07 -0.88
N VAL A 183 2.79 -15.61 -0.20
CA VAL A 183 2.77 -14.35 0.54
C VAL A 183 3.96 -13.51 0.12
N TYR A 184 3.68 -12.34 -0.47
CA TYR A 184 4.71 -11.38 -0.87
C TYR A 184 4.71 -10.18 0.06
N LEU A 185 5.85 -9.91 0.68
CA LEU A 185 6.00 -8.81 1.63
C LEU A 185 6.95 -7.76 1.07
N VAL A 186 6.56 -6.49 1.17
CA VAL A 186 7.42 -5.35 0.84
C VAL A 186 7.56 -4.48 2.07
N GLU A 187 8.79 -4.26 2.51
CA GLU A 187 9.10 -3.32 3.58
C GLU A 187 9.41 -1.95 3.00
N ILE A 188 8.86 -0.91 3.59
CA ILE A 188 8.95 0.46 3.10
C ILE A 188 9.47 1.33 4.24
N TYR A 189 10.59 1.98 3.96
CA TYR A 189 11.35 2.74 4.93
C TYR A 189 11.28 4.22 4.59
N TYR A 190 11.23 5.04 5.62
CA TYR A 190 11.42 6.48 5.49
C TYR A 190 12.89 6.80 5.21
N CYS A 191 13.08 7.73 4.29
CA CYS A 191 14.35 8.19 3.76
C CYS A 191 14.35 9.73 3.74
N SER A 192 15.06 10.30 4.70
CA SER A 192 15.26 11.75 4.80
C SER A 192 16.07 12.30 3.62
N PHE A 193 17.00 11.52 3.05
CA PHE A 193 17.82 11.95 1.90
C PHE A 193 17.03 12.06 0.59
N CYS A 194 15.99 11.26 0.41
CA CYS A 194 15.09 11.37 -0.76
C CYS A 194 14.38 12.74 -0.80
N LEU A 195 14.00 13.29 0.35
CA LEU A 195 13.41 14.63 0.44
C LEU A 195 14.38 15.71 -0.07
N THR A 196 15.64 15.61 0.33
CA THR A 196 16.70 16.57 -0.04
C THR A 196 16.96 16.53 -1.55
N MET A 197 17.07 15.34 -2.15
CA MET A 197 17.29 15.20 -3.60
C MET A 197 16.10 15.69 -4.43
N VAL A 198 14.85 15.39 -4.03
CA VAL A 198 13.66 15.92 -4.71
C VAL A 198 13.61 17.44 -4.62
N TYR A 199 13.97 18.02 -3.46
CA TYR A 199 14.06 19.46 -3.29
C TYR A 199 15.11 20.09 -4.23
N TYR A 200 16.29 19.50 -4.34
CA TYR A 200 17.33 19.97 -5.26
C TYR A 200 16.95 19.83 -6.75
N LEU A 201 16.33 18.71 -7.14
CA LEU A 201 15.86 18.49 -8.52
C LEU A 201 14.66 19.38 -8.89
N SER A 202 13.76 19.65 -7.94
CA SER A 202 12.68 20.63 -8.13
C SER A 202 13.22 22.05 -8.31
N LYS A 203 14.27 22.39 -7.56
CA LYS A 203 14.97 23.68 -7.69
C LYS A 203 15.73 23.81 -9.02
N SER A 204 16.35 22.73 -9.53
CA SER A 204 17.03 22.75 -10.83
C SER A 204 16.08 22.76 -12.03
N SER A 205 14.88 22.19 -11.88
CA SER A 205 13.83 22.17 -12.91
C SER A 205 12.89 23.39 -12.90
N GLY A 206 13.16 24.40 -12.06
CA GLY A 206 12.45 25.69 -12.08
C GLY A 206 10.98 25.64 -11.63
N LYS A 207 10.50 24.55 -11.05
CA LYS A 207 9.09 24.36 -10.63
C LYS A 207 8.83 24.69 -9.16
N VAL A 208 9.43 25.76 -8.64
CA VAL A 208 9.05 26.32 -7.33
C VAL A 208 8.36 27.66 -7.55
N SER A 209 7.03 27.67 -7.53
CA SER A 209 6.24 28.89 -7.43
C SER A 209 6.49 29.52 -6.06
N ARG A 210 6.96 30.78 -6.05
CA ARG A 210 7.01 31.63 -4.86
C ARG A 210 5.59 31.74 -4.28
N ASN A 211 5.31 31.04 -3.19
CA ASN A 211 4.34 31.43 -2.15
C ASN A 211 4.37 30.43 -0.98
N ARG A 212 5.38 30.56 -0.12
CA ARG A 212 5.30 30.27 1.33
C ARG A 212 6.64 30.65 2.00
N LEU A 213 6.79 31.94 2.25
CA LEU A 213 7.83 32.52 3.09
C LEU A 213 7.13 33.52 4.03
N ALA A 214 6.18 33.03 4.83
CA ALA A 214 5.47 33.84 5.81
C ALA A 214 4.84 32.99 6.93
N GLU A 215 5.52 31.94 7.42
CA GLU A 215 5.00 31.19 8.59
C GLU A 215 6.13 30.49 9.36
N THR A 216 7.25 31.19 9.58
CA THR A 216 8.33 30.68 10.47
C THR A 216 9.05 31.80 11.21
N ARG A 217 8.30 32.80 11.68
CA ARG A 217 8.71 33.69 12.76
C ARG A 217 7.48 33.93 13.62
N MET A 218 7.35 33.22 14.73
CA MET A 218 6.63 33.58 15.96
C MET A 218 6.54 32.33 16.86
N LEU A 219 7.69 31.82 17.31
CA LEU A 219 7.76 30.91 18.45
C LEU A 219 9.18 30.91 18.99
N ASN A 220 9.56 32.03 19.59
CA ASN A 220 10.68 32.13 20.54
C ASN A 220 10.60 33.49 21.24
N GLN A 221 9.73 33.56 22.24
CA GLN A 221 9.83 34.50 23.36
C GLN A 221 8.76 34.09 24.40
N HIS A 222 9.16 33.32 25.41
CA HIS A 222 8.77 33.49 26.81
C HIS A 222 9.33 32.34 27.67
N ILE A 223 10.42 32.62 28.36
CA ILE A 223 10.81 31.95 29.62
C ILE A 223 11.06 33.11 30.60
N PRO A 224 10.26 33.29 31.66
CA PRO A 224 10.64 34.19 32.74
C PRO A 224 11.43 33.43 33.82
N VAL A 225 12.47 34.10 34.32
CA VAL A 225 13.10 33.88 35.62
C VAL A 225 12.20 34.46 36.70
#